data_AF-A0A817BBG2-F1
#
_entry.id   AF-A0A817BBG2-F1
#
_cell.length_a   1.000
_cell.length_b   1.000
_cell.length_c   1.000
_cell.angle_alpha   90.00
_cell.angle_beta   90.00
_cell.angle_gamma   90.00
#
_symmetry.space_group_name_H-M   'P 1'
#
loop_
_entity.id
_entity.type
_entity.pdbx_description
1 polymer ?
#
loop_
_entity_poly.entity_id
_entity_poly.type
_entity_poly.pdbx_seq_one_letter_code
_entity_poly.pdbx_strand_id
1 'polypeptide(L)'
;MGQIIANVWKSYQYLIESIRVFPKQNEFTELIRSCKFCYVNYENLSSGATGRQFFVGGNWKMNYSKAILKKVNNTLNNKKGANVDIVCTPSSLFIKDFISSKPTHVQVSAQNCYHAKEGIFTGEISPEL
;
A
#
# COMPACT_ATOMS: atom_id res chain seq x y z
N MET A 1 8.06 1.37 -7.01
CA MET A 1 6.67 1.48 -7.49
C MET A 1 6.16 2.92 -7.46
N GLY A 2 6.27 3.62 -6.33
CA GLY A 2 5.77 4.99 -6.18
C GLY A 2 6.26 6.03 -7.19
N GLN A 3 7.57 6.07 -7.48
CA GLN A 3 8.13 6.97 -8.49
C GLN A 3 7.64 6.65 -9.91
N ILE A 4 7.33 5.38 -10.21
CA ILE A 4 6.81 4.95 -11.51
C ILE A 4 5.36 5.40 -11.70
N ILE A 5 4.58 5.40 -10.62
CA ILE A 5 3.14 5.65 -10.65
C ILE A 5 2.80 7.14 -10.49
N ALA A 6 3.40 7.81 -9.51
CA ALA A 6 3.00 9.17 -9.18
C ALA A 6 3.79 10.23 -9.94
N ASN A 7 5.03 9.94 -10.36
CA ASN A 7 6.00 10.96 -10.84
C ASN A 7 6.19 12.18 -9.87
N VAL A 8 5.51 12.20 -8.72
CA VAL A 8 5.61 13.23 -7.69
C VAL A 8 6.64 12.77 -6.66
N TRP A 9 7.91 13.03 -6.96
CA TRP A 9 9.02 12.72 -6.05
C TRP A 9 8.84 13.38 -4.67
N LYS A 10 8.28 14.61 -4.63
CA LYS A 10 8.16 15.41 -3.39
C LYS A 10 7.36 14.73 -2.28
N SER A 11 6.24 14.08 -2.59
CA SER A 11 5.42 13.39 -1.58
C SER A 11 6.08 12.10 -1.06
N TYR A 12 6.84 11.42 -1.91
CA TYR A 12 7.62 10.24 -1.51
C TYR A 12 8.84 10.63 -0.70
N GLN A 13 9.51 11.73 -1.07
CA GLN A 13 10.59 12.31 -0.30
C GLN A 13 10.08 12.65 1.11
N TYR A 14 8.95 13.35 1.25
CA TYR A 14 8.37 13.62 2.56
C TYR A 14 8.13 12.35 3.39
N LEU A 15 7.56 11.29 2.80
CA LEU A 15 7.33 10.03 3.51
C LEU A 15 8.65 9.34 3.92
N ILE A 16 9.63 9.27 3.02
CA ILE A 16 10.94 8.66 3.28
C ILE A 16 11.69 9.45 4.34
N GLU A 17 11.72 10.77 4.23
CA GLU A 17 12.34 11.64 5.22
C GLU A 17 11.61 11.52 6.56
N SER A 18 10.28 11.46 6.59
CA SER A 18 9.49 11.26 7.81
C SER A 18 9.78 9.91 8.49
N ILE A 19 10.08 8.86 7.72
CA ILE A 19 10.49 7.56 8.26
C ILE A 19 11.93 7.63 8.78
N ARG A 20 12.83 8.34 8.09
CA ARG A 20 14.24 8.49 8.49
C ARG A 20 14.40 9.34 9.74
N VAL A 21 13.60 10.40 9.86
CA VAL A 21 13.59 11.30 11.02
C VAL A 21 12.60 10.85 12.10
N PHE A 22 11.93 9.70 11.91
CA PHE A 22 11.01 9.20 12.92
C PHE A 22 11.77 8.89 14.21
N PRO A 23 11.33 9.39 15.38
CA PRO A 23 12.05 9.19 16.63
C PRO A 23 12.17 7.70 16.97
N LYS A 24 13.24 7.32 17.65
CA LYS A 24 13.37 5.93 18.15
C LYS A 24 12.24 5.63 19.13
N GLN A 25 11.89 4.36 19.28
CA GLN A 25 10.76 3.91 20.12
C GLN A 25 10.74 4.55 21.53
N ASN A 26 11.91 4.68 22.16
CA ASN A 26 12.06 5.34 23.46
C ASN A 26 11.77 6.84 23.41
N GLU A 27 12.37 7.55 22.45
CA GLU A 27 12.17 9.00 22.26
C GLU A 27 10.72 9.32 21.91
N PHE A 28 10.11 8.50 21.05
CA PHE A 28 8.70 8.64 20.68
C PHE A 28 7.79 8.40 21.89
N THR A 29 8.10 7.39 22.70
CA THR A 29 7.36 7.09 23.93
C THR A 29 7.41 8.28 24.90
N GLU A 30 8.58 8.88 25.10
CA GLU A 30 8.73 10.07 25.94
C GLU A 30 8.00 11.29 25.37
N LEU A 31 8.00 11.47 24.05
CA LEU A 31 7.23 12.52 23.40
C LEU A 31 5.72 12.36 23.67
N ILE A 32 5.18 11.15 23.53
CA ILE A 32 3.76 10.88 23.81
C ILE A 32 3.44 11.07 25.30
N ARG A 33 4.33 10.66 26.21
CA ARG A 33 4.19 10.92 27.66
C ARG A 33 4.22 12.41 27.99
N SER A 34 5.08 13.19 27.32
CA SER A 34 5.18 14.65 27.51
C SER A 34 3.88 15.38 27.13
N CYS A 35 3.12 14.80 26.21
CA CYS A 35 1.77 15.24 25.84
C CYS A 35 0.68 14.81 26.85
N LYS A 36 1.05 14.32 28.05
CA LYS A 36 0.17 13.85 29.14
C LYS A 36 -0.69 12.63 28.81
N PHE A 37 -0.37 11.87 27.77
CA PHE A 37 -1.00 10.57 27.55
C PHE A 37 -0.56 9.59 28.66
N CYS A 38 -1.53 8.90 29.26
CA CYS A 38 -1.30 7.88 30.27
C CYS A 38 -1.22 6.49 29.59
N TYR A 39 -0.48 5.53 30.16
CA TYR A 39 -0.31 4.16 29.64
C TYR A 39 0.37 4.04 28.25
N VAL A 40 1.53 4.67 28.09
CA VAL A 40 2.35 4.53 26.87
C VAL A 40 3.35 3.38 27.04
N ASN A 41 3.14 2.27 26.30
CA ASN A 41 4.04 1.13 26.19
C ASN A 41 4.27 0.77 24.72
N TYR A 42 5.39 0.13 24.42
CA TYR A 42 5.66 -0.46 23.12
C TYR A 42 6.17 -1.89 23.31
N GLU A 43 5.89 -2.76 22.34
CA GLU A 43 6.39 -4.14 22.32
C GLU A 43 7.00 -4.42 20.94
N ASN A 44 8.20 -5.01 20.94
CA ASN A 44 8.86 -5.43 19.72
C ASN A 44 8.38 -6.83 19.32
N LEU A 45 7.57 -6.90 18.28
CA LEU A 45 7.06 -8.16 17.72
C LEU A 45 8.12 -8.83 16.81
N SER A 46 9.24 -9.25 17.38
CA SER A 46 10.36 -9.88 16.65
C SER A 46 10.23 -11.40 16.49
N SER A 47 9.40 -12.06 17.30
CA SER A 47 9.29 -13.53 17.39
C SER A 47 8.31 -14.20 16.41
N GLY A 48 7.64 -13.44 15.54
CA GLY A 48 6.67 -14.00 14.58
C GLY A 48 7.17 -14.21 13.15
N ALA A 49 8.44 -13.92 12.83
CA ALA A 49 8.90 -13.76 11.44
C ALA A 49 9.29 -15.05 10.71
N THR A 50 9.44 -16.19 11.40
CA THR A 50 9.88 -17.44 10.78
C THR A 50 8.69 -18.24 10.26
N GLY A 51 8.45 -18.18 8.93
CA GLY A 51 7.42 -18.98 8.24
C GLY A 51 6.32 -18.18 7.53
N ARG A 52 6.32 -16.85 7.63
CA ARG A 52 5.37 -16.00 6.89
C ARG A 52 5.90 -15.67 5.49
N GLN A 53 5.03 -15.80 4.49
CA GLN A 53 5.32 -15.36 3.13
C GLN A 53 5.60 -13.86 3.11
N PHE A 54 6.64 -13.45 2.40
CA PHE A 54 6.93 -12.03 2.24
C PHE A 54 5.86 -11.39 1.36
N PHE A 55 5.37 -10.21 1.74
CA PHE A 55 4.25 -9.53 1.07
C PHE A 55 4.62 -8.10 0.71
N VAL A 56 4.31 -7.70 -0.53
CA VAL A 56 4.54 -6.35 -1.04
C VAL A 56 3.23 -5.78 -1.61
N GLY A 57 2.69 -4.78 -0.90
CA GLY A 57 1.55 -3.99 -1.34
C GLY A 57 1.97 -2.73 -2.11
N GLY A 58 1.39 -2.51 -3.28
CA GLY A 58 1.58 -1.31 -4.09
C GLY A 58 0.28 -0.52 -4.25
N ASN A 59 -0.03 0.38 -3.30
CA ASN A 59 -1.19 1.28 -3.39
C ASN A 59 -0.90 2.50 -4.28
N TRP A 60 -1.64 2.64 -5.38
CA TRP A 60 -1.38 3.67 -6.40
C TRP A 60 -2.01 5.01 -6.03
N LYS A 61 -2.89 5.04 -5.03
CA LYS A 61 -3.70 6.21 -4.65
C LYS A 61 -4.44 6.75 -5.88
N MET A 62 -4.60 8.06 -5.97
CA MET A 62 -5.22 8.75 -7.09
C MET A 62 -4.25 8.95 -8.28
N ASN A 63 -3.63 7.88 -8.77
CA ASN A 63 -2.71 7.94 -9.92
C ASN A 63 -3.00 6.82 -10.92
N TYR A 64 -3.26 7.18 -12.17
CA TYR A 64 -3.40 6.23 -13.26
C TYR A 64 -3.14 6.88 -14.62
N SER A 65 -2.49 6.14 -15.52
CA SER A 65 -2.51 6.38 -16.96
C SER A 65 -2.17 5.09 -17.70
N LYS A 66 -2.59 4.96 -18.97
CA LYS A 66 -2.21 3.80 -19.82
C LYS A 66 -0.68 3.65 -19.94
N ALA A 67 0.05 4.77 -19.92
CA ALA A 67 1.51 4.77 -19.95
C ALA A 67 2.11 4.21 -18.65
N ILE A 68 1.57 4.61 -17.49
CA ILE A 68 1.96 4.07 -16.17
C ILE A 68 1.68 2.57 -16.13
N LEU A 69 0.50 2.13 -16.60
CA LEU A 69 0.11 0.73 -16.65
C LEU A 69 1.11 -0.13 -17.43
N LYS A 70 1.46 0.29 -18.65
CA LYS A 70 2.46 -0.40 -19.48
C LYS A 70 3.82 -0.49 -18.79
N LYS A 71 4.26 0.61 -18.16
CA LYS A 71 5.54 0.66 -17.44
C LYS A 71 5.54 -0.25 -16.21
N VAL A 72 4.45 -0.27 -15.46
CA VAL A 72 4.23 -1.15 -14.30
C VAL A 72 4.27 -2.62 -14.73
N ASN A 73 3.50 -3.01 -15.75
CA ASN A 73 3.45 -4.38 -16.22
C ASN A 73 4.81 -4.87 -16.71
N ASN A 74 5.52 -4.04 -17.49
CA ASN A 74 6.87 -4.37 -17.95
C ASN A 74 7.84 -4.56 -16.77
N THR A 75 7.76 -3.70 -15.75
CA THR A 75 8.62 -3.80 -14.56
C THR A 75 8.34 -5.08 -13.77
N LEU A 76 7.08 -5.41 -13.56
CA LEU A 76 6.65 -6.58 -12.78
C LEU A 76 6.89 -7.91 -13.52
N ASN A 77 6.86 -7.91 -14.85
CA ASN A 77 7.25 -9.07 -15.66
C ASN A 77 8.75 -9.36 -15.59
N ASN A 78 9.59 -8.31 -15.60
CA ASN A 78 11.05 -8.44 -15.68
C ASN A 78 11.72 -8.69 -14.32
N LYS A 79 11.03 -8.44 -13.20
CA LYS A 79 11.57 -8.60 -11.84
C LYS A 79 10.71 -9.57 -11.04
N LYS A 80 10.93 -10.87 -11.23
CA LYS A 80 10.34 -11.91 -10.36
C LYS A 80 11.19 -12.06 -9.11
N GLY A 81 10.59 -11.82 -7.94
CA GLY A 81 11.17 -12.21 -6.67
C GLY A 81 10.87 -13.69 -6.39
N ALA A 82 11.81 -14.43 -5.82
CA ALA A 82 11.50 -15.75 -5.28
C ALA A 82 10.62 -15.56 -4.03
N ASN A 83 9.45 -16.19 -4.04
CA ASN A 83 8.60 -16.35 -2.86
C ASN A 83 8.13 -15.02 -2.20
N VAL A 84 7.49 -14.16 -2.99
CA VAL A 84 6.86 -12.91 -2.52
C VAL A 84 5.45 -12.78 -3.10
N ASP A 85 4.47 -12.48 -2.25
CA ASP A 85 3.13 -12.08 -2.68
C ASP A 85 3.13 -10.60 -3.06
N ILE A 86 2.68 -10.30 -4.27
CA ILE A 86 2.62 -8.94 -4.80
C ILE A 86 1.15 -8.58 -5.03
N VAL A 87 0.67 -7.55 -4.34
CA VAL A 87 -0.67 -7.01 -4.51
C VAL A 87 -0.58 -5.56 -4.97
N CYS A 88 -1.25 -5.20 -6.06
CA CYS A 88 -1.35 -3.83 -6.55
C CYS A 88 -2.77 -3.28 -6.39
N THR A 89 -2.87 -2.00 -6.03
CA THR A 89 -4.12 -1.33 -5.66
C THR A 89 -4.37 -0.12 -6.58
N PRO A 90 -4.87 -0.32 -7.81
CA PRO A 90 -5.21 0.79 -8.70
C PRO A 90 -6.44 1.55 -8.20
N SER A 91 -6.71 2.73 -8.78
CA SER A 91 -8.00 3.42 -8.55
C SER A 91 -9.16 2.55 -9.04
N SER A 92 -10.31 2.65 -8.38
CA SER A 92 -11.49 1.81 -8.62
C SER A 92 -11.92 1.76 -10.09
N LEU A 93 -11.86 2.90 -10.78
CA LEU A 93 -12.20 3.03 -12.21
C LEU A 93 -11.34 2.16 -13.14
N PHE A 94 -10.16 1.73 -12.69
CA PHE A 94 -9.18 1.04 -13.53
C PHE A 94 -8.83 -0.37 -13.04
N ILE A 95 -9.54 -0.88 -12.03
CA ILE A 95 -9.34 -2.25 -11.53
C ILE A 95 -9.50 -3.27 -12.66
N LYS A 96 -10.58 -3.16 -13.46
CA LYS A 96 -10.87 -4.09 -14.56
C LYS A 96 -9.81 -4.06 -15.68
N ASP A 97 -9.35 -2.86 -16.05
CA ASP A 97 -8.29 -2.67 -17.04
C ASP A 97 -6.97 -3.31 -16.59
N PHE A 98 -6.64 -3.16 -15.29
CA PHE A 98 -5.43 -3.74 -14.74
C PHE A 98 -5.53 -5.27 -14.59
N ILE A 99 -6.66 -5.80 -14.13
CA ILE A 99 -6.90 -7.25 -14.07
C ILE A 99 -6.68 -7.90 -15.44
N SER A 100 -7.15 -7.24 -16.51
CA SER A 100 -7.06 -7.75 -17.89
C SER A 100 -5.64 -7.75 -18.45
N SER A 101 -4.71 -6.99 -17.87
CA SER A 101 -3.36 -6.75 -18.42
C SER A 101 -2.20 -7.12 -17.49
N LYS A 102 -2.47 -7.37 -16.21
CA LYS A 102 -1.45 -7.65 -15.20
C LYS A 102 -0.72 -8.98 -15.46
N PRO A 103 0.52 -9.13 -14.98
CA PRO A 103 1.18 -10.43 -14.89
C PRO A 103 0.38 -11.42 -14.02
N THR A 104 0.52 -12.73 -14.30
CA THR A 104 -0.22 -13.80 -13.60
C THR A 104 0.13 -13.88 -12.11
N HIS A 105 1.38 -13.60 -11.74
CA HIS A 105 1.89 -13.64 -10.36
C HIS A 105 1.57 -12.39 -9.52
N VAL A 106 0.84 -11.42 -10.08
CA VAL A 106 0.44 -10.19 -9.40
C VAL A 106 -1.04 -10.27 -9.05
N GLN A 107 -1.40 -10.00 -7.81
CA GLN A 107 -2.78 -9.90 -7.35
C GLN A 107 -3.26 -8.44 -7.38
N VAL A 108 -4.59 -8.25 -7.34
CA VAL A 108 -5.23 -6.91 -7.38
C VAL A 108 -6.13 -6.75 -6.16
N SER A 109 -6.15 -5.56 -5.58
CA SER A 109 -7.14 -5.17 -4.56
C SER A 109 -7.74 -3.80 -4.87
N ALA A 110 -8.91 -3.53 -4.30
CA ALA A 110 -9.48 -2.19 -4.26
C ALA A 110 -8.81 -1.33 -3.19
N GLN A 111 -8.80 -0.01 -3.37
CA GLN A 111 -8.22 0.93 -2.39
C GLN A 111 -9.14 1.18 -1.19
N ASN A 112 -10.45 1.01 -1.40
CA ASN A 112 -11.49 1.16 -0.40
C ASN A 112 -12.68 0.26 -0.77
N CYS A 113 -13.51 -0.06 0.22
CA CYS A 113 -14.80 -0.72 0.05
C CYS A 113 -15.74 -0.32 1.19
N TYR A 114 -17.03 -0.28 0.91
CA TYR A 114 -18.06 -0.13 1.93
C TYR A 114 -18.33 -1.49 2.61
N HIS A 115 -18.95 -1.47 3.79
CA HIS A 115 -19.19 -2.70 4.56
C HIS A 115 -20.49 -3.41 4.17
N ALA A 116 -21.46 -2.68 3.62
CA ALA A 116 -22.75 -3.25 3.21
C ALA A 116 -22.64 -3.89 1.83
N LYS A 117 -23.40 -4.96 1.64
CA LYS A 117 -23.46 -5.71 0.38
C LYS A 117 -23.97 -4.89 -0.81
N GLU A 118 -25.04 -4.13 -0.58
CA GLU A 118 -25.68 -3.24 -1.56
C GLU A 118 -26.56 -2.22 -0.83
N GLY A 119 -26.90 -1.11 -1.50
CA GLY A 119 -27.79 -0.09 -0.93
C GLY A 119 -27.68 1.28 -1.59
N ILE A 120 -28.38 2.27 -1.04
CA ILE A 120 -28.44 3.64 -1.57
C ILE A 120 -27.28 4.47 -0.99
N PHE A 121 -26.05 4.06 -1.33
CA PHE A 121 -24.81 4.69 -0.87
C PHE A 121 -24.09 5.34 -2.06
N THR A 122 -24.49 6.56 -2.39
CA THR A 122 -23.97 7.27 -3.58
C THR A 122 -22.45 7.39 -3.55
N GLY A 123 -21.78 6.79 -4.54
CA GLY A 123 -20.33 6.85 -4.72
C GLY A 123 -19.55 5.70 -4.06
N GLU A 124 -20.21 4.85 -3.27
CA GLU A 124 -19.58 3.71 -2.61
C GLU A 124 -19.48 2.48 -3.52
N ILE A 125 -18.51 1.60 -3.21
CA ILE A 125 -18.30 0.30 -3.86
C ILE A 125 -18.33 -0.77 -2.77
N SER A 126 -19.17 -1.80 -2.91
CA SER A 126 -19.23 -2.93 -1.97
C SER A 126 -18.25 -4.04 -2.35
N PRO A 127 -17.97 -5.00 -1.45
CA PRO A 127 -17.14 -6.16 -1.75
C PRO A 127 -17.70 -7.07 -2.85
N GLU A 128 -19.01 -6.99 -3.12
CA GLU A 128 -19.71 -7.79 -4.13
C GLU A 128 -19.62 -7.21 -5.55
N LEU A 129 -19.16 -5.96 -5.73
CA LEU A 129 -18.97 -5.29 -7.02
C LEU A 129 -17.57 -5.54 -7.62
#